data_AF-S5ALP3-F1
#
_entry.id   AF-S5ALP3-F1
#
_cell.length_a   1.000
_cell.length_b   1.000
_cell.length_c   1.000
_cell.angle_alpha   90.00
_cell.angle_beta   90.00
_cell.angle_gamma   90.00
#
_symmetry.space_group_name_H-M   'P 1'
#
loop_
_entity.id
_entity.type
_entity.pdbx_description
1 polymer ?
#
loop_
_entity_poly.entity_id
_entity_poly.type
_entity_poly.pdbx_seq_one_letter_code
_entity_poly.pdbx_strand_id
1 'polypeptide(L)'
;MIDSLAIVTQNEVVIMQLSMFSNDSQRQRKADYSLSLYDWSQKLKDASSASMQGDFISDVMPESHIVTYKSGSSAKTDLLGYMAAGANIGICATDASKPVLSILASYVSSGGRAFMDSGAFRNFKAKMKNPDTPPVDFDVVLSRYEDVLSQCTSSCGLIVVAPDIVGQQAASYALLEAYKDRITSLHVRGASIMVPLQKGEESLETHYYRCKALLGFDFICGLPSNAKAVSREEVLSFLDIRPSTVHFLGTAESSLVHEAQFRSPRTHFSCDATLIRKHIGKNRLLTEMQRQITEDVVGRAINGERHSRADDIARWDETEVLGDLLAFIDILSHPEQKRFAERLNTTIANLHSFDGNDALWAHLNEVNYGYAECKVTGFVRDLCAKFVSPKVRRSVVSELSTLNII
;
A
#
# COMPACT_ATOMS: atom_id res chain seq x y z
N MET A 1 73.30 21.85 68.13
CA MET A 1 73.06 20.77 67.15
C MET A 1 72.51 21.47 65.91
N ILE A 2 73.29 22.12 65.05
CA ILE A 2 74.36 21.62 64.16
C ILE A 2 73.95 20.34 63.42
N ASP A 3 74.07 20.46 62.09
CA ASP A 3 73.96 19.50 60.98
C ASP A 3 72.63 19.48 60.21
N SER A 4 72.60 19.54 58.88
CA SER A 4 73.62 19.86 57.87
C SER A 4 72.95 20.03 56.50
N LEU A 5 73.61 20.77 55.59
CA LEU A 5 73.20 21.07 54.23
C LEU A 5 73.00 19.83 53.33
N ALA A 6 72.14 19.94 52.31
CA ALA A 6 72.51 19.53 50.95
C ALA A 6 71.60 20.17 49.88
N ILE A 7 72.27 20.83 48.94
CA ILE A 7 71.80 21.38 47.66
C ILE A 7 71.62 20.23 46.65
N VAL A 8 70.52 20.17 45.90
CA VAL A 8 70.50 19.55 44.56
C VAL A 8 69.60 20.36 43.61
N THR A 9 70.29 20.98 42.66
CA THR A 9 69.96 21.53 41.33
C THR A 9 68.53 21.43 40.78
N GLN A 10 67.97 22.61 40.46
CA GLN A 10 67.03 22.84 39.37
C GLN A 10 67.74 22.66 38.02
N ASN A 11 67.23 21.77 37.17
CA ASN A 11 67.43 21.79 35.73
C ASN A 11 66.36 20.90 35.09
N GLU A 12 65.25 21.48 34.65
CA GLU A 12 64.46 20.93 33.55
C GLU A 12 63.78 22.08 32.82
N VAL A 13 64.53 22.62 31.87
CA VAL A 13 64.13 23.61 30.88
C VAL A 13 63.56 22.85 29.68
N VAL A 14 62.28 23.10 29.40
CA VAL A 14 61.69 23.22 28.06
C VAL A 14 61.99 22.09 27.07
N ILE A 15 61.06 21.13 26.97
CA ILE A 15 60.75 20.46 25.70
C ILE A 15 59.27 20.66 25.42
N MET A 16 58.97 21.77 24.75
CA MET A 16 57.67 22.05 24.18
C MET A 16 57.91 22.61 22.78
N GLN A 17 58.02 21.72 21.79
CA GLN A 17 57.64 21.92 20.38
C GLN A 17 58.11 20.73 19.53
N LEU A 18 57.33 20.44 18.48
CA LEU A 18 57.56 19.46 17.41
C LEU A 18 57.08 18.02 17.66
N SER A 19 55.77 17.82 17.49
CA SER A 19 55.24 16.66 16.73
C SER A 19 53.76 16.90 16.40
N MET A 20 53.48 17.79 15.43
CA MET A 20 52.14 17.96 14.83
C MET A 20 52.08 17.44 13.38
N PHE A 21 52.95 16.50 13.03
CA PHE A 21 52.95 15.86 11.71
C PHE A 21 53.18 14.35 11.85
N SER A 22 52.25 13.66 12.51
CA SER A 22 52.08 12.23 12.27
C SER A 22 51.20 12.07 11.03
N ASN A 23 51.88 11.90 9.90
CA ASN A 23 51.34 11.27 8.71
C ASN A 23 50.83 9.87 9.08
N ASP A 24 49.55 9.75 9.41
CA ASP A 24 48.80 8.53 9.18
C ASP A 24 47.71 8.84 8.17
N SER A 25 48.14 8.88 6.91
CA SER A 25 47.26 8.82 5.75
C SER A 25 46.63 7.43 5.66
N GLN A 26 45.78 7.08 6.63
CA GLN A 26 44.65 6.21 6.33
C GLN A 26 43.67 7.04 5.49
N ARG A 27 43.96 7.10 4.19
CA ARG A 27 42.92 7.31 3.18
C ARG A 27 41.89 6.22 3.43
N GLN A 28 40.89 6.53 4.24
CA GLN A 28 39.58 5.91 4.12
C GLN A 28 39.23 6.07 2.66
N ARG A 29 39.37 4.98 1.89
CA ARG A 29 38.74 4.86 0.59
C ARG A 29 37.28 5.15 0.87
N LYS A 30 36.82 6.37 0.58
CA LYS A 30 35.40 6.63 0.36
C LYS A 30 34.99 5.52 -0.58
N ALA A 31 34.20 4.57 -0.08
CA ALA A 31 33.63 3.55 -0.93
C ALA A 31 33.00 4.32 -2.09
N ASP A 32 33.46 4.04 -3.30
CA ASP A 32 32.78 4.48 -4.50
C ASP A 32 31.34 4.03 -4.32
N TYR A 33 30.47 4.98 -3.96
CA TYR A 33 29.03 4.83 -4.06
C TYR A 33 28.74 4.88 -5.57
N SER A 34 29.18 3.85 -6.28
CA SER A 34 28.49 3.39 -7.47
C SER A 34 27.06 3.14 -7.01
N LEU A 35 26.18 4.10 -7.27
CA LEU A 35 24.73 3.95 -7.16
C LEU A 35 24.36 2.83 -8.14
N SER A 36 24.55 1.58 -7.73
CA SER A 36 24.09 0.45 -8.51
C SER A 36 22.59 0.58 -8.62
N LEU A 37 22.12 0.78 -9.85
CA LEU A 37 20.70 0.79 -10.14
C LEU A 37 20.11 -0.53 -9.63
N TYR A 38 19.02 -0.43 -8.87
CA TYR A 38 18.34 -1.62 -8.37
C TYR A 38 17.82 -2.41 -9.57
N ASP A 39 18.34 -3.62 -9.78
CA ASP A 39 17.93 -4.50 -10.87
C ASP A 39 16.58 -5.14 -10.58
N TRP A 40 15.51 -4.36 -10.76
CA TRP A 40 14.14 -4.83 -10.56
C TRP A 40 13.77 -5.89 -11.60
N SER A 41 14.38 -5.90 -12.78
CA SER A 41 14.14 -6.90 -13.84
C SER A 41 14.59 -8.29 -13.39
N GLN A 42 15.79 -8.41 -12.83
CA GLN A 42 16.25 -9.68 -12.27
C GLN A 42 15.41 -10.08 -11.05
N LYS A 43 15.09 -9.13 -10.16
CA LYS A 43 14.21 -9.41 -9.00
C LYS A 43 12.81 -9.86 -9.40
N LEU A 44 12.28 -9.34 -10.50
CA LEU A 44 11.01 -9.76 -11.07
C LEU A 44 11.08 -11.22 -11.55
N LYS A 45 12.13 -11.58 -12.29
CA LYS A 45 12.37 -12.97 -12.74
C LYS A 45 12.53 -13.95 -11.57
N ASP A 46 13.28 -13.55 -10.54
CA ASP A 46 13.47 -14.37 -9.35
C ASP A 46 12.11 -14.60 -8.64
N ALA A 47 11.31 -13.54 -8.48
CA ALA A 47 10.02 -13.61 -7.81
C ALA A 47 8.97 -14.38 -8.62
N SER A 48 8.91 -14.20 -9.94
CA SER A 48 7.98 -14.93 -10.82
C SER A 48 8.31 -16.42 -10.88
N SER A 49 9.60 -16.78 -10.84
CA SER A 49 10.01 -18.19 -10.81
C SER A 49 9.55 -18.88 -9.52
N ALA A 50 9.56 -18.14 -8.40
CA ALA A 50 9.07 -18.64 -7.13
C ALA A 50 7.54 -18.77 -7.09
N SER A 51 6.78 -17.86 -7.72
CA SER A 51 5.31 -17.95 -7.77
C SER A 51 4.82 -19.09 -8.66
N MET A 52 5.42 -19.29 -9.83
CA MET A 52 5.06 -20.39 -10.74
C MET A 52 5.17 -21.78 -10.09
N GLN A 53 6.13 -21.99 -9.18
CA GLN A 53 6.24 -23.26 -8.45
C GLN A 53 5.04 -23.55 -7.54
N GLY A 54 4.35 -22.51 -7.04
CA GLY A 54 3.11 -22.65 -6.27
C GLY A 54 1.90 -22.99 -7.15
N ASP A 55 1.80 -22.34 -8.32
CA ASP A 55 0.65 -22.49 -9.22
C ASP A 55 0.56 -23.88 -9.89
N PHE A 56 1.68 -24.63 -10.00
CA PHE A 56 1.64 -26.01 -10.50
C PHE A 56 0.74 -26.94 -9.68
N ILE A 57 0.53 -26.66 -8.39
CA ILE A 57 -0.32 -27.50 -7.52
C ILE A 57 -1.81 -27.26 -7.83
N SER A 58 -2.22 -26.01 -8.06
CA SER A 58 -3.60 -25.65 -8.37
C SER A 58 -4.03 -26.10 -9.76
N ASP A 59 -3.12 -26.09 -10.74
CA ASP A 59 -3.42 -26.53 -12.12
C ASP A 59 -3.66 -28.06 -12.22
N VAL A 60 -3.00 -28.85 -11.36
CA VAL A 60 -3.14 -30.32 -11.37
C VAL A 60 -4.43 -30.76 -10.69
N MET A 61 -4.98 -29.96 -9.77
CA MET A 61 -6.23 -30.25 -9.06
C MET A 61 -7.16 -29.02 -9.07
N PRO A 62 -7.95 -28.80 -10.15
CA PRO A 62 -8.80 -27.62 -10.27
C PRO A 62 -9.83 -27.48 -9.13
N GLU A 63 -10.31 -28.62 -8.60
CA GLU A 63 -11.21 -28.71 -7.44
C GLU A 63 -10.54 -28.19 -6.14
N SER A 64 -9.20 -28.06 -6.12
CA SER A 64 -8.42 -27.56 -4.98
C SER A 64 -8.03 -26.08 -5.12
N HIS A 65 -8.71 -25.30 -5.97
CA HIS A 65 -8.40 -23.89 -6.12
C HIS A 65 -8.79 -23.08 -4.85
N ILE A 66 -7.81 -22.49 -4.17
CA ILE A 66 -8.01 -21.56 -3.05
C ILE A 66 -8.16 -20.14 -3.61
N VAL A 67 -9.25 -19.44 -3.26
CA VAL A 67 -9.46 -18.06 -3.72
C VAL A 67 -8.65 -17.09 -2.85
N THR A 68 -7.65 -16.44 -3.45
CA THR A 68 -6.83 -15.44 -2.74
C THR A 68 -7.31 -14.01 -3.03
N TYR A 69 -7.53 -13.21 -1.99
CA TYR A 69 -7.84 -11.78 -2.04
C TYR A 69 -6.60 -10.92 -1.74
N LYS A 70 -6.39 -9.90 -2.57
CA LYS A 70 -5.25 -8.96 -2.49
C LYS A 70 -5.58 -7.81 -1.55
N SER A 71 -5.32 -8.02 -0.25
CA SER A 71 -5.61 -7.06 0.81
C SER A 71 -4.64 -5.88 0.83
N GLY A 72 -5.10 -4.76 1.37
CA GLY A 72 -4.32 -3.51 1.46
C GLY A 72 -4.54 -2.55 0.29
N SER A 73 -5.54 -2.80 -0.55
CA SER A 73 -5.84 -2.08 -1.79
C SER A 73 -6.72 -0.83 -1.60
N SER A 74 -6.66 -0.18 -0.43
CA SER A 74 -7.54 0.95 -0.08
C SER A 74 -7.13 2.27 -0.74
N ALA A 75 -5.92 2.35 -1.33
CA ALA A 75 -5.51 3.49 -2.15
C ALA A 75 -6.04 3.34 -3.58
N LYS A 76 -6.59 4.42 -4.16
CA LYS A 76 -7.19 4.43 -5.50
C LYS A 76 -6.28 3.83 -6.58
N THR A 77 -5.00 4.20 -6.57
CA THR A 77 -4.06 3.77 -7.61
C THR A 77 -3.72 2.28 -7.51
N ASP A 78 -3.58 1.76 -6.29
CA ASP A 78 -3.32 0.33 -6.07
C ASP A 78 -4.55 -0.49 -6.46
N LEU A 79 -5.75 -0.05 -6.05
CA LEU A 79 -7.03 -0.65 -6.46
C LEU A 79 -7.13 -0.79 -7.99
N LEU A 80 -6.91 0.31 -8.71
CA LEU A 80 -6.98 0.33 -10.18
C LEU A 80 -5.92 -0.56 -10.85
N GLY A 81 -4.79 -0.79 -10.19
CA GLY A 81 -3.77 -1.73 -10.64
C GLY A 81 -4.25 -3.17 -10.49
N TYR A 82 -4.77 -3.53 -9.32
CA TYR A 82 -5.34 -4.86 -9.07
C TYR A 82 -6.54 -5.18 -9.98
N MET A 83 -7.42 -4.20 -10.21
CA MET A 83 -8.53 -4.34 -11.16
C MET A 83 -8.04 -4.60 -12.59
N ALA A 84 -6.99 -3.90 -13.03
CA ALA A 84 -6.42 -4.10 -14.36
C ALA A 84 -5.79 -5.50 -14.51
N ALA A 85 -5.32 -6.10 -13.42
CA ALA A 85 -4.84 -7.48 -13.37
C ALA A 85 -5.96 -8.53 -13.22
N GLY A 86 -7.23 -8.13 -13.09
CA GLY A 86 -8.35 -9.05 -12.84
C GLY A 86 -8.30 -9.74 -11.46
N ALA A 87 -7.59 -9.16 -10.49
CA ALA A 87 -7.38 -9.79 -9.18
C ALA A 87 -8.63 -9.71 -8.28
N ASN A 88 -8.77 -10.65 -7.35
CA ASN A 88 -9.75 -10.52 -6.27
C ASN A 88 -9.25 -9.48 -5.27
N ILE A 89 -10.08 -8.49 -4.93
CA ILE A 89 -9.62 -7.28 -4.22
C ILE A 89 -9.95 -7.36 -2.74
N GLY A 90 -8.98 -7.07 -1.86
CA GLY A 90 -9.22 -6.85 -0.44
C GLY A 90 -9.04 -5.39 -0.05
N ILE A 91 -10.08 -4.76 0.52
CA ILE A 91 -10.00 -3.41 1.09
C ILE A 91 -10.48 -3.39 2.54
N CYS A 92 -10.03 -2.40 3.29
CA CYS A 92 -10.57 -2.09 4.60
C CYS A 92 -11.59 -0.95 4.49
N ALA A 93 -12.78 -1.17 5.03
CA ALA A 93 -13.91 -0.24 4.95
C ALA A 93 -13.57 1.11 5.56
N THR A 94 -12.84 1.15 6.67
CA THR A 94 -12.48 2.38 7.39
C THR A 94 -11.41 3.20 6.68
N ASP A 95 -10.54 2.58 5.88
CA ASP A 95 -9.47 3.28 5.14
C ASP A 95 -9.90 3.75 3.74
N ALA A 96 -10.88 3.09 3.14
CA ALA A 96 -11.32 3.41 1.79
C ALA A 96 -12.09 4.74 1.74
N SER A 97 -11.70 5.61 0.80
CA SER A 97 -12.43 6.86 0.52
C SER A 97 -13.70 6.60 -0.31
N LYS A 98 -14.67 7.53 -0.29
CA LYS A 98 -15.89 7.41 -1.11
C LYS A 98 -15.62 7.13 -2.61
N PRO A 99 -14.65 7.80 -3.28
CA PRO A 99 -14.30 7.46 -4.66
C PRO A 99 -13.79 6.03 -4.84
N VAL A 100 -13.03 5.51 -3.87
CA VAL A 100 -12.53 4.12 -3.88
C VAL A 100 -13.68 3.13 -3.76
N LEU A 101 -14.64 3.40 -2.86
CA LEU A 101 -15.83 2.56 -2.69
C LEU A 101 -16.71 2.52 -3.95
N SER A 102 -16.87 3.65 -4.65
CA SER A 102 -17.64 3.72 -5.90
C SER A 102 -16.97 2.92 -7.04
N ILE A 103 -15.64 2.99 -7.13
CA ILE A 103 -14.86 2.18 -8.09
C ILE A 103 -15.01 0.69 -7.75
N LEU A 104 -14.96 0.32 -6.47
CA LEU A 104 -15.16 -1.07 -6.03
C LEU A 104 -16.56 -1.58 -6.40
N ALA A 105 -17.61 -0.78 -6.18
CA ALA A 105 -18.98 -1.14 -6.55
C ALA A 105 -19.11 -1.42 -8.06
N SER A 106 -18.47 -0.58 -8.89
CA SER A 106 -18.42 -0.78 -10.35
C SER A 106 -17.67 -2.05 -10.74
N TYR A 107 -16.58 -2.37 -10.03
CA TYR A 107 -15.82 -3.60 -10.25
C TYR A 107 -16.66 -4.85 -9.94
N VAL A 108 -17.32 -4.88 -8.79
CA VAL A 108 -18.18 -5.99 -8.37
C VAL A 108 -19.36 -6.16 -9.32
N SER A 109 -19.99 -5.05 -9.74
CA SER A 109 -21.07 -5.03 -10.73
C SER A 109 -20.66 -5.64 -12.08
N SER A 110 -19.37 -5.56 -12.42
CA SER A 110 -18.80 -6.11 -13.65
C SER A 110 -18.36 -7.58 -13.49
N GLY A 111 -18.71 -8.23 -12.38
CA GLY A 111 -18.34 -9.62 -12.08
C GLY A 111 -17.04 -9.79 -11.29
N GLY A 112 -16.39 -8.69 -10.91
CA GLY A 112 -15.21 -8.71 -10.04
C GLY A 112 -15.54 -9.22 -8.62
N ARG A 113 -14.53 -9.78 -7.94
CA ARG A 113 -14.67 -10.23 -6.54
C ARG A 113 -13.98 -9.27 -5.59
N ALA A 114 -14.66 -8.94 -4.50
CA ALA A 114 -14.19 -8.02 -3.48
C ALA A 114 -14.44 -8.56 -2.08
N PHE A 115 -13.47 -8.35 -1.21
CA PHE A 115 -13.52 -8.59 0.22
C PHE A 115 -13.34 -7.27 0.94
N MET A 116 -14.28 -6.93 1.84
CA MET A 116 -14.30 -5.66 2.54
C MET A 116 -14.24 -5.87 4.06
N ASP A 117 -13.02 -5.81 4.59
CA ASP A 117 -12.70 -5.90 6.03
C ASP A 117 -13.31 -4.73 6.81
N SER A 118 -13.78 -4.98 8.04
CA SER A 118 -14.25 -3.95 8.97
C SER A 118 -13.10 -3.08 9.47
N GLY A 119 -11.88 -3.64 9.52
CA GLY A 119 -10.70 -3.00 10.10
C GLY A 119 -10.52 -3.26 11.60
N ALA A 120 -11.31 -4.16 12.20
CA ALA A 120 -11.22 -4.53 13.62
C ALA A 120 -9.80 -4.96 14.02
N PHE A 121 -9.14 -5.80 13.22
CA PHE A 121 -7.78 -6.23 13.51
C PHE A 121 -6.74 -5.11 13.42
N ARG A 122 -6.93 -4.15 12.51
CA ARG A 122 -6.06 -2.97 12.41
C ARG A 122 -6.24 -2.06 13.61
N ASN A 123 -7.48 -1.84 14.03
CA ASN A 123 -7.81 -1.09 15.23
C ASN A 123 -7.20 -1.75 16.48
N PHE A 124 -7.31 -3.07 16.62
CA PHE A 124 -6.66 -3.84 17.67
C PHE A 124 -5.13 -3.61 17.71
N LYS A 125 -4.45 -3.71 16.56
CA LYS A 125 -3.00 -3.41 16.48
C LYS A 125 -2.67 -1.97 16.82
N ALA A 126 -3.50 -1.02 16.43
CA ALA A 126 -3.32 0.39 16.77
C ALA A 126 -3.49 0.62 18.27
N LYS A 127 -4.51 0.03 18.89
CA LYS A 127 -4.76 0.08 20.34
C LYS A 127 -3.63 -0.52 21.17
N MET A 128 -3.02 -1.60 20.70
CA MET A 128 -1.82 -2.18 21.33
C MET A 128 -0.61 -1.22 21.32
N LYS A 129 -0.55 -0.28 20.37
CA LYS A 129 0.51 0.74 20.29
C LYS A 129 0.14 2.03 21.02
N ASN A 130 -1.13 2.40 20.95
CA ASN A 130 -1.70 3.59 21.57
C ASN A 130 -3.04 3.21 22.22
N PRO A 131 -3.09 3.00 23.54
CA PRO A 131 -4.31 2.61 24.27
C PRO A 131 -5.51 3.54 24.05
N ASP A 132 -5.26 4.82 23.74
CA ASP A 132 -6.30 5.85 23.51
C ASP A 132 -6.91 5.78 22.10
N THR A 133 -6.50 4.80 21.27
CA THR A 133 -7.12 4.58 19.96
C THR A 133 -8.61 4.28 20.15
N PRO A 134 -9.53 5.08 19.55
CA PRO A 134 -10.96 4.86 19.68
C PRO A 134 -11.36 3.50 19.09
N PRO A 135 -12.40 2.83 19.62
CA PRO A 135 -12.89 1.59 19.05
C PRO A 135 -13.39 1.77 17.62
N VAL A 136 -13.56 0.67 16.89
CA VAL A 136 -14.20 0.70 15.57
C VAL A 136 -15.66 1.15 15.73
N ASP A 137 -16.04 2.15 14.94
CA ASP A 137 -17.43 2.57 14.77
C ASP A 137 -18.09 1.68 13.71
N PHE A 138 -18.85 0.68 14.17
CA PHE A 138 -19.53 -0.26 13.28
C PHE A 138 -20.73 0.34 12.56
N ASP A 139 -21.33 1.42 13.07
CA ASP A 139 -22.36 2.12 12.34
C ASP A 139 -21.79 2.75 11.07
N VAL A 140 -20.61 3.35 11.15
CA VAL A 140 -19.90 3.89 9.99
C VAL A 140 -19.48 2.77 9.03
N VAL A 141 -18.98 1.63 9.54
CA VAL A 141 -18.57 0.49 8.70
C VAL A 141 -19.76 -0.07 7.92
N LEU A 142 -20.87 -0.39 8.60
CA LEU A 142 -22.06 -0.95 7.98
C LEU A 142 -22.70 0.04 6.99
N SER A 143 -22.67 1.34 7.29
CA SER A 143 -23.16 2.36 6.36
C SER A 143 -22.33 2.39 5.06
N ARG A 144 -21.00 2.21 5.16
CA ARG A 144 -20.14 2.07 3.97
C ARG A 144 -20.45 0.80 3.18
N TYR A 145 -20.81 -0.30 3.85
CA TYR A 145 -21.25 -1.52 3.17
C TYR A 145 -22.55 -1.29 2.40
N GLU A 146 -23.52 -0.63 3.03
CA GLU A 146 -24.80 -0.27 2.44
C GLU A 146 -24.64 0.67 1.24
N ASP A 147 -23.72 1.65 1.32
CA ASP A 147 -23.34 2.59 0.26
C ASP A 147 -22.72 1.89 -0.95
N VAL A 148 -21.88 0.87 -0.74
CA VAL A 148 -21.32 0.08 -1.86
C VAL A 148 -22.42 -0.72 -2.51
N LEU A 149 -23.24 -1.43 -1.71
CA LEU A 149 -24.34 -2.24 -2.23
C LEU A 149 -25.40 -1.41 -2.97
N SER A 150 -25.61 -0.13 -2.63
CA SER A 150 -26.61 0.71 -3.30
C SER A 150 -26.13 1.17 -4.68
N GLN A 151 -24.82 1.11 -4.93
CA GLN A 151 -24.20 1.43 -6.22
C GLN A 151 -23.97 0.18 -7.08
N CYS A 152 -24.11 -1.03 -6.51
CA CYS A 152 -23.93 -2.28 -7.25
C CYS A 152 -25.18 -2.65 -8.07
N THR A 153 -25.00 -3.04 -9.34
CA THR A 153 -26.05 -3.72 -10.11
C THR A 153 -26.14 -5.21 -9.77
N SER A 154 -25.04 -5.79 -9.32
CA SER A 154 -24.94 -7.14 -8.76
C SER A 154 -23.90 -7.14 -7.64
N SER A 155 -24.18 -7.85 -6.54
CA SER A 155 -23.32 -7.92 -5.36
C SER A 155 -22.76 -9.31 -5.07
N CYS A 156 -23.00 -10.30 -5.93
CA CYS A 156 -22.63 -11.69 -5.68
C CYS A 156 -21.12 -11.91 -5.49
N GLY A 157 -20.28 -10.98 -5.97
CA GLY A 157 -18.84 -10.99 -5.76
C GLY A 157 -18.35 -10.28 -4.50
N LEU A 158 -19.25 -9.69 -3.69
CA LEU A 158 -18.88 -8.91 -2.51
C LEU A 158 -19.00 -9.73 -1.23
N ILE A 159 -17.89 -9.84 -0.50
CA ILE A 159 -17.81 -10.33 0.87
C ILE A 159 -17.65 -9.15 1.81
N VAL A 160 -18.49 -9.07 2.85
CA VAL A 160 -18.37 -8.09 3.93
C VAL A 160 -18.19 -8.79 5.28
N VAL A 161 -17.40 -8.17 6.16
CA VAL A 161 -17.06 -8.76 7.45
C VAL A 161 -18.03 -8.29 8.53
N ALA A 162 -18.67 -9.23 9.22
CA ALA A 162 -19.55 -8.93 10.34
C ALA A 162 -18.77 -8.26 11.50
N PRO A 163 -19.43 -7.43 12.32
CA PRO A 163 -18.82 -6.79 13.48
C PRO A 163 -18.18 -7.78 14.47
N ASP A 164 -17.00 -7.45 14.96
CA ASP A 164 -16.26 -8.26 15.94
C ASP A 164 -15.36 -7.42 16.85
N ILE A 165 -15.02 -7.97 18.03
CA ILE A 165 -13.99 -7.47 18.92
C ILE A 165 -12.90 -8.54 19.04
N VAL A 166 -11.76 -8.29 18.40
CA VAL A 166 -10.63 -9.22 18.34
C VAL A 166 -10.22 -9.70 19.73
N GLY A 167 -10.29 -11.01 19.93
CA GLY A 167 -9.90 -11.69 21.16
C GLY A 167 -10.99 -11.73 22.24
N GLN A 168 -12.21 -11.28 21.94
CA GLN A 168 -13.34 -11.29 22.88
C GLN A 168 -14.56 -11.96 22.26
N GLN A 169 -14.59 -13.30 22.27
CA GLN A 169 -15.65 -14.12 21.64
C GLN A 169 -17.08 -13.71 22.07
N ALA A 170 -17.32 -13.56 23.38
CA ALA A 170 -18.64 -13.17 23.89
C ALA A 170 -19.06 -11.76 23.47
N ALA A 171 -18.12 -10.81 23.45
CA ALA A 171 -18.40 -9.43 23.03
C ALA A 171 -18.65 -9.33 21.51
N SER A 172 -17.92 -10.12 20.71
CA SER A 172 -18.18 -10.27 19.27
C SER A 172 -19.58 -10.84 19.00
N TYR A 173 -20.02 -11.84 19.78
CA TYR A 173 -21.39 -12.37 19.67
C TYR A 173 -22.45 -11.31 20.01
N ALA A 174 -22.24 -10.53 21.08
CA ALA A 174 -23.16 -9.46 21.46
C ALA A 174 -23.26 -8.36 20.39
N LEU A 175 -22.16 -8.02 19.71
CA LEU A 175 -22.20 -7.14 18.53
C LEU A 175 -22.98 -7.75 17.38
N LEU A 176 -22.79 -9.05 17.11
CA LEU A 176 -23.53 -9.75 16.06
C LEU A 176 -25.05 -9.73 16.32
N GLU A 177 -25.45 -9.90 17.58
CA GLU A 177 -26.85 -9.77 18.01
C GLU A 177 -27.38 -8.35 17.84
N ALA A 178 -26.63 -7.35 18.29
CA ALA A 178 -27.01 -5.94 18.19
C ALA A 178 -27.18 -5.47 16.73
N TYR A 179 -26.37 -5.98 15.81
CA TYR A 179 -26.39 -5.60 14.39
C TYR A 179 -27.09 -6.61 13.47
N LYS A 180 -27.74 -7.64 14.03
CA LYS A 180 -28.35 -8.75 13.28
C LYS A 180 -29.22 -8.28 12.12
N ASP A 181 -30.09 -7.30 12.33
CA ASP A 181 -31.04 -6.85 11.32
C ASP A 181 -30.32 -6.18 10.14
N ARG A 182 -29.28 -5.37 10.40
CA ARG A 182 -28.46 -4.75 9.36
C ARG A 182 -27.67 -5.80 8.59
N ILE A 183 -27.07 -6.77 9.28
CA ILE A 183 -26.31 -7.86 8.65
C ILE A 183 -27.21 -8.72 7.76
N THR A 184 -28.42 -9.03 8.24
CA THR A 184 -29.43 -9.75 7.48
C THR A 184 -29.86 -8.95 6.25
N SER A 185 -30.04 -7.64 6.37
CA SER A 185 -30.32 -6.75 5.23
C SER A 185 -29.21 -6.78 4.17
N LEU A 186 -27.93 -6.74 4.59
CA LEU A 186 -26.79 -6.88 3.68
C LEU A 186 -26.82 -8.23 2.94
N HIS A 187 -27.12 -9.31 3.66
CA HIS A 187 -27.24 -10.66 3.08
C HIS A 187 -28.38 -10.75 2.05
N VAL A 188 -29.58 -10.26 2.39
CA VAL A 188 -30.76 -10.25 1.50
C VAL A 188 -30.49 -9.44 0.24
N ARG A 189 -29.68 -8.38 0.34
CA ARG A 189 -29.23 -7.58 -0.81
C ARG A 189 -28.16 -8.27 -1.66
N GLY A 190 -27.77 -9.50 -1.31
CA GLY A 190 -26.88 -10.37 -2.09
C GLY A 190 -25.41 -10.29 -1.70
N ALA A 191 -25.04 -9.65 -0.59
CA ALA A 191 -23.68 -9.72 -0.08
C ALA A 191 -23.42 -11.06 0.61
N SER A 192 -22.20 -11.59 0.46
CA SER A 192 -21.75 -12.69 1.30
C SER A 192 -21.28 -12.17 2.64
N ILE A 193 -21.85 -12.68 3.72
CA ILE A 193 -21.46 -12.29 5.08
C ILE A 193 -20.36 -13.23 5.56
N MET A 194 -19.27 -12.66 6.05
CA MET A 194 -18.23 -13.40 6.76
C MET A 194 -18.31 -13.09 8.25
N VAL A 195 -18.40 -14.13 9.07
CA VAL A 195 -18.38 -14.00 10.54
C VAL A 195 -17.00 -14.47 11.04
N PRO A 196 -16.20 -13.58 11.66
CA PRO A 196 -14.95 -13.99 12.29
C PRO A 196 -15.22 -14.93 13.47
N LEU A 197 -14.77 -16.17 13.38
CA LEU A 197 -14.83 -17.12 14.49
C LEU A 197 -13.54 -17.03 15.29
N GLN A 198 -13.68 -16.76 16.58
CA GLN A 198 -12.55 -16.53 17.49
C GLN A 198 -12.58 -17.53 18.63
N LYS A 199 -11.40 -17.85 19.16
CA LYS A 199 -11.27 -18.60 20.40
C LYS A 199 -11.87 -17.83 21.58
N GLY A 200 -12.49 -18.56 22.50
CA GLY A 200 -13.05 -18.01 23.73
C GLY A 200 -13.43 -19.13 24.71
N GLU A 201 -14.50 -18.91 25.45
CA GLU A 201 -15.05 -19.90 26.39
C GLU A 201 -15.69 -21.09 25.66
N GLU A 202 -16.31 -20.82 24.51
CA GLU A 202 -16.92 -21.84 23.65
C GLU A 202 -15.91 -22.34 22.61
N SER A 203 -16.04 -23.62 22.22
CA SER A 203 -15.33 -24.15 21.05
C SER A 203 -15.80 -23.44 19.77
N LEU A 204 -14.97 -23.46 18.72
CA LEU A 204 -15.33 -22.87 17.42
C LEU A 204 -16.61 -23.48 16.84
N GLU A 205 -16.82 -24.79 17.04
CA GLU A 205 -18.03 -25.50 16.60
C GLU A 205 -19.28 -24.96 17.31
N THR A 206 -19.26 -24.90 18.65
CA THR A 206 -20.38 -24.40 19.44
C THR A 206 -20.68 -22.95 19.06
N HIS A 207 -19.64 -22.13 18.95
CA HIS A 207 -19.76 -20.73 18.57
C HIS A 207 -20.33 -20.57 17.15
N TYR A 208 -19.89 -21.39 16.19
CA TYR A 208 -20.43 -21.41 14.83
C TYR A 208 -21.92 -21.71 14.81
N TYR A 209 -22.37 -22.78 15.48
CA TYR A 209 -23.80 -23.13 15.51
C TYR A 209 -24.63 -22.06 16.20
N ARG A 210 -24.09 -21.44 17.26
CA ARG A 210 -24.73 -20.32 17.95
C ARG A 210 -24.91 -19.10 17.03
N CYS A 211 -23.87 -18.71 16.30
CA CYS A 211 -23.93 -17.63 15.30
C CYS A 211 -24.89 -17.98 14.15
N LYS A 212 -24.89 -19.23 13.68
CA LYS A 212 -25.79 -19.70 12.62
C LYS A 212 -27.26 -19.68 13.05
N ALA A 213 -27.55 -20.11 14.28
CA ALA A 213 -28.88 -20.02 14.86
C ALA A 213 -29.34 -18.56 15.02
N LEU A 214 -28.45 -17.66 15.43
CA LEU A 214 -28.75 -16.24 15.56
C LEU A 214 -29.10 -15.61 14.20
N LEU A 215 -28.27 -15.83 13.17
CA LEU A 215 -28.44 -15.20 11.86
C LEU A 215 -29.55 -15.84 11.03
N GLY A 216 -29.76 -17.15 11.16
CA GLY A 216 -30.78 -17.88 10.40
C GLY A 216 -30.40 -18.19 8.94
N PHE A 217 -29.15 -17.97 8.56
CA PHE A 217 -28.61 -18.27 7.23
C PHE A 217 -27.14 -18.72 7.33
N ASP A 218 -26.62 -19.31 6.24
CA ASP A 218 -25.22 -19.72 6.15
C ASP A 218 -24.29 -18.53 5.87
N PHE A 219 -23.11 -18.53 6.48
CA PHE A 219 -22.11 -17.48 6.35
C PHE A 219 -20.72 -18.05 6.11
N ILE A 220 -19.82 -17.21 5.61
CA ILE A 220 -18.40 -17.55 5.43
C ILE A 220 -17.73 -17.54 6.82
N CYS A 221 -17.13 -18.68 7.19
CA CYS A 221 -16.43 -18.80 8.47
C CYS A 221 -15.05 -18.13 8.36
N GLY A 222 -14.87 -16.98 8.99
CA GLY A 222 -13.59 -16.27 9.04
C GLY A 222 -12.69 -16.85 10.12
N LEU A 223 -11.67 -17.63 9.75
CA LEU A 223 -10.73 -18.24 10.69
C LEU A 223 -9.41 -17.46 10.73
N PRO A 224 -8.88 -17.12 11.92
CA PRO A 224 -7.56 -16.52 12.00
C PRO A 224 -6.49 -17.54 11.63
N SER A 225 -5.49 -17.08 10.88
CA SER A 225 -4.34 -17.90 10.47
C SER A 225 -3.21 -17.95 11.52
N ASN A 226 -3.26 -17.09 12.54
CA ASN A 226 -2.24 -17.00 13.56
C ASN A 226 -2.50 -18.00 14.69
N ALA A 227 -1.53 -18.91 14.92
CA ALA A 227 -1.58 -19.93 15.97
C ALA A 227 -1.79 -19.37 17.39
N LYS A 228 -1.48 -18.09 17.64
CA LYS A 228 -1.77 -17.43 18.92
C LYS A 228 -3.26 -17.09 19.12
N ALA A 229 -4.01 -16.97 18.03
CA ALA A 229 -5.44 -16.68 18.06
C ALA A 229 -6.26 -17.98 18.13
N VAL A 230 -5.94 -18.95 17.29
CA VAL A 230 -6.55 -20.29 17.25
C VAL A 230 -5.46 -21.28 16.86
N SER A 231 -5.33 -22.40 17.57
CA SER A 231 -4.31 -23.41 17.26
C SER A 231 -4.61 -24.14 15.95
N ARG A 232 -3.60 -24.78 15.37
CA ARG A 232 -3.76 -25.61 14.16
C ARG A 232 -4.77 -26.72 14.40
N GLU A 233 -4.67 -27.40 15.54
CA GLU A 233 -5.54 -28.50 15.94
C GLU A 233 -6.99 -28.04 16.13
N GLU A 234 -7.20 -26.86 16.72
CA GLU A 234 -8.53 -26.25 16.86
C GLU A 234 -9.16 -25.94 15.49
N VAL A 235 -8.38 -25.40 14.54
CA VAL A 235 -8.84 -25.20 13.15
C VAL A 235 -9.22 -26.53 12.50
N LEU A 236 -8.36 -27.53 12.56
CA LEU A 236 -8.61 -28.82 11.91
C LEU A 236 -9.80 -29.57 12.52
N SER A 237 -9.95 -29.51 13.84
CA SER A 237 -11.11 -30.09 14.54
C SER A 237 -12.40 -29.38 14.15
N PHE A 238 -12.39 -28.04 14.00
CA PHE A 238 -13.55 -27.31 13.49
C PHE A 238 -13.94 -27.75 12.07
N LEU A 239 -12.99 -28.11 11.21
CA LEU A 239 -13.32 -28.54 9.85
C LEU A 239 -14.05 -29.88 9.77
N ASP A 240 -14.07 -30.67 10.85
CA ASP A 240 -14.83 -31.92 10.91
C ASP A 240 -16.35 -31.69 10.81
N ILE A 241 -16.84 -30.49 11.14
CA ILE A 241 -18.25 -30.10 10.93
C ILE A 241 -18.57 -29.68 9.48
N ARG A 242 -17.55 -29.62 8.61
CA ARG A 242 -17.68 -29.37 7.16
C ARG A 242 -18.49 -28.11 6.81
N PRO A 243 -18.04 -26.91 7.24
CA PRO A 243 -18.68 -25.65 6.84
C PRO A 243 -18.71 -25.52 5.31
N SER A 244 -19.69 -24.81 4.75
CA SER A 244 -19.77 -24.62 3.30
C SER A 244 -18.62 -23.77 2.75
N THR A 245 -18.20 -22.74 3.49
CA THR A 245 -17.13 -21.83 3.07
C THR A 245 -16.31 -21.36 4.27
N VAL A 246 -14.99 -21.36 4.10
CA VAL A 246 -14.01 -20.89 5.09
C VAL A 246 -13.11 -19.85 4.44
N HIS A 247 -12.85 -18.76 5.17
CA HIS A 247 -11.91 -17.73 4.78
C HIS A 247 -10.82 -17.61 5.84
N PHE A 248 -9.55 -17.78 5.43
CA PHE A 248 -8.40 -17.62 6.32
C PHE A 248 -7.94 -16.16 6.35
N LEU A 249 -8.11 -15.53 7.51
CA LEU A 249 -7.86 -14.11 7.70
C LEU A 249 -6.36 -13.80 7.82
N GLY A 250 -5.93 -12.81 7.04
CA GLY A 250 -4.62 -12.18 7.12
C GLY A 250 -3.42 -13.08 6.75
N THR A 251 -3.65 -14.13 5.96
CA THR A 251 -2.60 -15.00 5.42
C THR A 251 -2.75 -15.20 3.92
N ALA A 252 -1.62 -15.38 3.24
CA ALA A 252 -1.62 -16.01 1.92
C ALA A 252 -1.85 -17.52 2.07
N GLU A 253 -1.93 -18.22 0.95
CA GLU A 253 -1.88 -19.69 0.95
C GLU A 253 -0.69 -20.20 1.78
N SER A 254 -0.97 -21.17 2.63
CA SER A 254 -0.01 -21.71 3.59
C SER A 254 -0.26 -23.19 3.82
N SER A 255 0.68 -23.87 4.48
CA SER A 255 0.54 -25.29 4.81
C SER A 255 -0.70 -25.60 5.66
N LEU A 256 -1.22 -24.64 6.42
CA LEU A 256 -2.49 -24.80 7.15
C LEU A 256 -3.68 -24.81 6.19
N VAL A 257 -3.69 -23.91 5.20
CA VAL A 257 -4.80 -23.80 4.24
C VAL A 257 -4.88 -25.05 3.36
N HIS A 258 -3.74 -25.56 2.89
CA HIS A 258 -3.72 -26.80 2.10
C HIS A 258 -4.11 -28.03 2.93
N GLU A 259 -3.68 -28.13 4.19
CA GLU A 259 -4.13 -29.22 5.07
C GLU A 259 -5.63 -29.13 5.34
N ALA A 260 -6.15 -27.92 5.59
CA ALA A 260 -7.58 -27.69 5.76
C ALA A 260 -8.39 -28.15 4.55
N GLN A 261 -7.90 -27.84 3.35
CA GLN A 261 -8.49 -28.27 2.09
C GLN A 261 -8.46 -29.79 1.92
N PHE A 262 -7.33 -30.43 2.24
CA PHE A 262 -7.23 -31.89 2.22
C PHE A 262 -8.20 -32.55 3.22
N ARG A 263 -8.34 -31.95 4.42
CA ARG A 263 -9.22 -32.46 5.48
C ARG A 263 -10.71 -32.32 5.14
N SER A 264 -11.09 -31.23 4.47
CA SER A 264 -12.47 -30.93 4.11
C SER A 264 -12.63 -30.52 2.64
N PRO A 265 -12.48 -31.47 1.69
CA PRO A 265 -12.36 -31.18 0.26
C PRO A 265 -13.62 -30.60 -0.39
N ARG A 266 -14.76 -30.63 0.32
CA ARG A 266 -16.02 -30.02 -0.16
C ARG A 266 -16.26 -28.61 0.38
N THR A 267 -15.41 -28.13 1.29
CA THR A 267 -15.47 -26.77 1.80
C THR A 267 -14.80 -25.84 0.79
N HIS A 268 -15.45 -24.73 0.45
CA HIS A 268 -14.80 -23.71 -0.37
C HIS A 268 -13.84 -22.88 0.49
N PHE A 269 -12.57 -22.79 0.08
CA PHE A 269 -11.54 -22.06 0.83
C PHE A 269 -11.13 -20.78 0.12
N SER A 270 -10.96 -19.74 0.92
CA SER A 270 -10.36 -18.49 0.49
C SER A 270 -9.42 -17.95 1.55
N CYS A 271 -8.57 -16.99 1.19
CA CYS A 271 -7.67 -16.31 2.11
C CYS A 271 -7.42 -14.87 1.66
N ASP A 272 -6.89 -14.03 2.55
CA ASP A 272 -6.52 -12.67 2.23
C ASP A 272 -5.15 -12.29 2.80
N ALA A 273 -4.35 -11.58 1.99
CA ALA A 273 -3.00 -11.20 2.41
C ALA A 273 -2.64 -9.80 1.94
N THR A 274 -1.98 -9.04 2.80
CA THR A 274 -1.40 -7.74 2.43
C THR A 274 0.02 -7.92 1.88
N LEU A 275 0.16 -8.51 0.69
CA LEU A 275 1.46 -8.79 0.07
C LEU A 275 2.16 -7.51 -0.43
N ILE A 276 1.40 -6.55 -0.96
CA ILE A 276 1.93 -5.29 -1.49
C ILE A 276 2.88 -4.56 -0.51
N ARG A 277 2.58 -4.62 0.80
CA ARG A 277 3.40 -3.97 1.84
C ARG A 277 4.82 -4.54 1.93
N LYS A 278 5.05 -5.81 1.56
CA LYS A 278 6.40 -6.42 1.54
C LYS A 278 7.29 -5.79 0.47
N HIS A 279 6.69 -5.14 -0.53
CA HIS A 279 7.37 -4.56 -1.68
C HIS A 279 7.41 -3.02 -1.64
N ILE A 280 6.92 -2.41 -0.56
CA ILE A 280 7.00 -0.96 -0.32
C ILE A 280 8.23 -0.63 0.54
N GLY A 281 8.99 0.40 0.15
CA GLY A 281 10.17 0.90 0.86
C GLY A 281 11.44 0.88 0.00
N LYS A 282 12.51 1.52 0.49
CA LYS A 282 13.81 1.56 -0.20
C LYS A 282 14.33 0.14 -0.47
N ASN A 283 14.89 -0.09 -1.66
CA ASN A 283 15.38 -1.39 -2.11
C ASN A 283 14.31 -2.49 -2.16
N ARG A 284 13.04 -2.12 -2.31
CA ARG A 284 11.93 -3.06 -2.48
C ARG A 284 11.35 -2.94 -3.89
N LEU A 285 11.01 -4.11 -4.45
CA LEU A 285 10.68 -4.28 -5.87
C LEU A 285 9.72 -3.21 -6.40
N LEU A 286 8.54 -3.09 -5.80
CA LEU A 286 7.50 -2.18 -6.28
C LEU A 286 7.89 -0.70 -6.16
N THR A 287 8.64 -0.33 -5.11
CA THR A 287 9.08 1.07 -4.94
C THR A 287 10.18 1.43 -5.94
N GLU A 288 11.18 0.55 -6.10
CA GLU A 288 12.28 0.80 -7.01
C GLU A 288 11.85 0.71 -8.48
N MET A 289 10.98 -0.24 -8.82
CA MET A 289 10.40 -0.37 -10.16
C MET A 289 9.56 0.87 -10.51
N GLN A 290 8.67 1.31 -9.61
CA GLN A 290 7.91 2.54 -9.82
C GLN A 290 8.83 3.75 -9.99
N ARG A 291 9.84 3.91 -9.12
CA ARG A 291 10.76 5.05 -9.17
C ARG A 291 11.52 5.11 -10.49
N GLN A 292 12.18 4.02 -10.88
CA GLN A 292 12.99 3.99 -12.11
C GLN A 292 12.15 4.15 -13.36
N ILE A 293 10.97 3.52 -13.45
CA ILE A 293 10.06 3.71 -14.59
C ILE A 293 9.53 5.14 -14.61
N THR A 294 9.22 5.74 -13.46
CA THR A 294 8.80 7.14 -13.40
C THR A 294 9.90 8.07 -13.89
N GLU A 295 11.16 7.83 -13.47
CA GLU A 295 12.32 8.60 -13.93
C GLU A 295 12.52 8.48 -15.45
N ASP A 296 12.38 7.29 -16.03
CA ASP A 296 12.44 7.08 -17.49
C ASP A 296 11.30 7.79 -18.21
N VAL A 297 10.06 7.62 -17.76
CA VAL A 297 8.87 8.27 -18.34
C VAL A 297 9.03 9.79 -18.32
N VAL A 298 9.47 10.36 -17.20
CA VAL A 298 9.70 11.81 -17.07
C VAL A 298 10.84 12.26 -17.98
N GLY A 299 11.93 11.51 -18.05
CA GLY A 299 13.03 11.79 -18.97
C GLY A 299 12.57 11.84 -20.42
N ARG A 300 11.75 10.88 -20.86
CA ARG A 300 11.17 10.86 -22.21
C ARG A 300 10.20 12.00 -22.44
N ALA A 301 9.28 12.24 -21.50
CA ALA A 301 8.27 13.30 -21.60
C ALA A 301 8.90 14.68 -21.82
N ILE A 302 9.97 14.97 -21.09
CA ILE A 302 10.73 16.23 -21.18
C ILE A 302 11.40 16.42 -22.55
N ASN A 303 11.73 15.32 -23.24
CA ASN A 303 12.29 15.34 -24.59
C ASN A 303 11.22 15.18 -25.69
N GLY A 304 9.93 15.36 -25.38
CA GLY A 304 8.83 15.18 -26.32
C GLY A 304 8.58 13.72 -26.76
N GLU A 305 9.24 12.75 -26.12
CA GLU A 305 9.13 11.34 -26.44
C GLU A 305 7.92 10.68 -25.74
N ARG A 306 7.34 9.68 -26.42
CA ARG A 306 6.26 8.86 -25.87
C ARG A 306 6.81 7.70 -25.03
N HIS A 307 6.00 7.20 -24.09
CA HIS A 307 6.32 6.00 -23.31
C HIS A 307 5.09 5.11 -23.13
N SER A 308 5.25 3.79 -23.22
CA SER A 308 4.13 2.83 -23.20
C SER A 308 3.34 2.78 -21.89
N ARG A 309 3.95 3.20 -20.78
CA ARG A 309 3.35 3.19 -19.43
C ARG A 309 2.59 4.46 -19.07
N ALA A 310 2.65 5.51 -19.89
CA ALA A 310 1.98 6.77 -19.63
C ALA A 310 1.56 7.46 -20.93
N ASP A 311 0.26 7.71 -21.04
CA ASP A 311 -0.36 8.53 -22.09
C ASP A 311 -0.29 10.03 -21.76
N ASP A 312 -0.47 10.85 -22.79
CA ASP A 312 -0.54 12.31 -22.72
C ASP A 312 0.66 12.98 -22.04
N ILE A 313 1.86 12.45 -22.28
CA ILE A 313 3.09 12.99 -21.71
C ILE A 313 3.82 13.99 -22.63
N ALA A 314 3.45 14.07 -23.91
CA ALA A 314 4.10 14.98 -24.87
C ALA A 314 3.92 16.47 -24.54
N ARG A 315 2.88 16.82 -23.77
CA ARG A 315 2.66 18.20 -23.28
C ARG A 315 3.71 18.72 -22.29
N TRP A 316 4.65 17.86 -21.90
CA TRP A 316 5.73 18.19 -20.96
C TRP A 316 7.07 18.38 -21.67
N ASP A 317 7.09 18.44 -23.01
CA ASP A 317 8.29 18.74 -23.79
C ASP A 317 8.88 20.07 -23.33
N GLU A 318 10.09 20.01 -22.81
CA GLU A 318 10.78 21.18 -22.27
C GLU A 318 11.09 22.20 -23.36
N THR A 319 11.34 21.77 -24.60
CA THR A 319 11.60 22.70 -25.71
C THR A 319 10.36 23.54 -25.99
N GLU A 320 9.19 22.92 -26.00
CA GLU A 320 7.90 23.61 -26.19
C GLU A 320 7.59 24.53 -25.00
N VAL A 321 7.79 24.05 -23.77
CA VAL A 321 7.54 24.85 -22.55
C VAL A 321 8.48 26.05 -22.44
N LEU A 322 9.76 25.89 -22.77
CA LEU A 322 10.72 27.00 -22.74
C LEU A 322 10.48 27.98 -23.91
N GLY A 323 10.08 27.45 -25.06
CA GLY A 323 9.74 28.23 -26.26
C GLY A 323 8.47 29.08 -26.11
N ASP A 324 7.49 28.63 -25.32
CA ASP A 324 6.25 29.36 -25.04
C ASP A 324 5.83 29.20 -23.56
N LEU A 325 6.50 29.94 -22.68
CA LEU A 325 6.26 29.85 -21.25
C LEU A 325 4.90 30.43 -20.85
N LEU A 326 4.38 31.41 -21.60
CA LEU A 326 3.06 31.99 -21.37
C LEU A 326 1.96 30.95 -21.57
N ALA A 327 1.98 30.23 -22.70
CA ALA A 327 1.01 29.15 -22.95
C ALA A 327 1.12 28.03 -21.89
N PHE A 328 2.33 27.71 -21.43
CA PHE A 328 2.51 26.77 -20.33
C PHE A 328 1.86 27.26 -19.02
N ILE A 329 2.04 28.53 -18.65
CA ILE A 329 1.42 29.11 -17.45
C ILE A 329 -0.11 29.06 -17.53
N ASP A 330 -0.68 29.31 -18.71
CA ASP A 330 -2.14 29.32 -18.92
C ASP A 330 -2.79 27.95 -18.71
N ILE A 331 -2.08 26.85 -18.98
CA ILE A 331 -2.59 25.49 -18.74
C ILE A 331 -2.44 25.02 -17.29
N LEU A 332 -1.66 25.75 -16.47
CA LEU A 332 -1.51 25.42 -15.05
C LEU A 332 -2.77 25.82 -14.28
N SER A 333 -3.19 24.97 -13.34
CA SER A 333 -4.22 25.37 -12.37
C SER A 333 -3.73 26.51 -11.47
N HIS A 334 -4.63 27.31 -10.90
CA HIS A 334 -4.23 28.41 -10.00
C HIS A 334 -3.29 27.98 -8.84
N PRO A 335 -3.49 26.83 -8.16
CA PRO A 335 -2.53 26.32 -7.17
C PRO A 335 -1.17 25.90 -7.76
N GLU A 336 -1.09 25.56 -9.04
CA GLU A 336 0.16 25.28 -9.75
C GLU A 336 0.85 26.58 -10.14
N GLN A 337 0.12 27.56 -10.68
CA GLN A 337 0.65 28.89 -10.95
C GLN A 337 1.23 29.54 -9.69
N LYS A 338 0.55 29.40 -8.54
CA LYS A 338 1.08 29.89 -7.25
C LYS A 338 2.42 29.26 -6.91
N ARG A 339 2.52 27.93 -6.97
CA ARG A 339 3.77 27.20 -6.67
C ARG A 339 4.87 27.50 -7.68
N PHE A 340 4.50 27.73 -8.94
CA PHE A 340 5.41 28.15 -10.00
C PHE A 340 5.99 29.53 -9.71
N ALA A 341 5.13 30.50 -9.41
CA ALA A 341 5.53 31.86 -9.03
C ALA A 341 6.44 31.87 -7.79
N GLU A 342 6.07 31.14 -6.74
CA GLU A 342 6.88 31.00 -5.52
C GLU A 342 8.27 30.43 -5.81
N ARG A 343 8.38 29.38 -6.63
CA ARG A 343 9.67 28.78 -7.00
C ARG A 343 10.58 29.74 -7.78
N LEU A 344 9.95 30.60 -8.59
CA LEU A 344 10.61 31.62 -9.40
C LEU A 344 10.74 32.98 -8.69
N ASN A 345 10.55 33.05 -7.37
CA ASN A 345 10.66 34.28 -6.59
C ASN A 345 9.82 35.44 -7.17
N THR A 346 8.61 35.15 -7.66
CA THR A 346 7.73 36.14 -8.29
C THR A 346 6.28 35.98 -7.81
N THR A 347 5.36 36.76 -8.38
CA THR A 347 3.92 36.70 -8.06
C THR A 347 3.11 36.19 -9.25
N ILE A 348 1.93 35.63 -9.00
CA ILE A 348 1.01 35.25 -10.09
C ILE A 348 0.65 36.47 -10.95
N ALA A 349 0.43 37.64 -10.34
CA ALA A 349 0.14 38.87 -11.06
C ALA A 349 1.28 39.23 -12.04
N ASN A 350 2.54 39.08 -11.61
CA ASN A 350 3.68 39.33 -12.48
C ASN A 350 3.74 38.32 -13.63
N LEU A 351 3.49 37.03 -13.38
CA LEU A 351 3.48 36.02 -14.45
C LEU A 351 2.53 36.37 -15.62
N HIS A 352 1.42 37.05 -15.32
CA HIS A 352 0.39 37.45 -16.28
C HIS A 352 0.51 38.90 -16.78
N SER A 353 1.52 39.65 -16.31
CA SER A 353 1.65 41.08 -16.64
C SER A 353 2.45 41.39 -17.90
N PHE A 354 2.98 40.36 -18.57
CA PHE A 354 3.87 40.51 -19.72
C PHE A 354 3.17 40.10 -21.01
N ASP A 355 3.25 40.94 -22.04
CA ASP A 355 2.62 40.72 -23.35
C ASP A 355 3.42 39.78 -24.28
N GLY A 356 4.56 39.24 -23.82
CA GLY A 356 5.41 38.38 -24.63
C GLY A 356 6.39 37.53 -23.82
N ASN A 357 6.74 36.37 -24.40
CA ASN A 357 7.58 35.35 -23.77
C ASN A 357 8.97 35.91 -23.40
N ASP A 358 9.59 36.69 -24.28
CA ASP A 358 10.92 37.28 -24.05
C ASP A 358 10.94 38.25 -22.86
N ALA A 359 9.88 39.06 -22.70
CA ALA A 359 9.77 40.02 -21.60
C ALA A 359 9.59 39.29 -20.26
N LEU A 360 8.78 38.23 -20.25
CA LEU A 360 8.64 37.36 -19.08
C LEU A 360 9.99 36.69 -18.73
N TRP A 361 10.70 36.15 -19.71
CA TRP A 361 12.01 35.52 -19.49
C TRP A 361 13.06 36.50 -18.96
N ALA A 362 13.10 37.73 -19.47
CA ALA A 362 14.00 38.77 -18.98
C ALA A 362 13.73 39.08 -17.50
N HIS A 363 12.46 39.28 -17.12
CA HIS A 363 12.05 39.50 -15.74
C HIS A 363 12.39 38.30 -14.84
N LEU A 364 12.05 37.09 -15.28
CA LEU A 364 12.33 35.88 -14.51
C LEU A 364 13.84 35.69 -14.31
N ASN A 365 14.66 35.97 -15.32
CA ASN A 365 16.11 35.89 -15.19
C ASN A 365 16.66 36.95 -14.23
N GLU A 366 16.14 38.17 -14.26
CA GLU A 366 16.52 39.22 -13.32
C GLU A 366 16.24 38.80 -11.88
N VAL A 367 15.01 38.38 -11.56
CA VAL A 367 14.61 38.01 -10.19
C VAL A 367 15.19 36.68 -9.72
N ASN A 368 15.71 35.85 -10.63
CA ASN A 368 16.35 34.57 -10.32
C ASN A 368 17.87 34.55 -10.61
N TYR A 369 18.51 35.70 -10.79
CA TYR A 369 19.96 35.82 -10.99
C TYR A 369 20.50 34.95 -12.15
N GLY A 370 19.75 34.86 -13.25
CA GLY A 370 20.08 34.06 -14.43
C GLY A 370 19.77 32.56 -14.31
N TYR A 371 19.14 32.10 -13.22
CA TYR A 371 18.78 30.69 -13.01
C TYR A 371 17.30 30.40 -13.32
N ALA A 372 16.60 31.24 -14.08
CA ALA A 372 15.18 31.05 -14.35
C ALA A 372 14.92 29.74 -15.10
N GLU A 373 15.66 29.49 -16.18
CA GLU A 373 15.51 28.28 -17.01
C GLU A 373 15.63 27.00 -16.17
N CYS A 374 16.72 26.85 -15.40
CA CYS A 374 16.91 25.72 -14.48
C CYS A 374 15.76 25.53 -13.48
N LYS A 375 15.20 26.63 -12.96
CA LYS A 375 14.06 26.59 -12.05
C LYS A 375 12.76 26.18 -12.76
N VAL A 376 12.53 26.64 -13.98
CA VAL A 376 11.41 26.25 -14.83
C VAL A 376 11.50 24.78 -15.18
N THR A 377 12.61 24.32 -15.74
CA THR A 377 12.88 22.90 -16.04
C THR A 377 12.65 22.01 -14.82
N GLY A 378 13.20 22.40 -13.66
CA GLY A 378 12.99 21.67 -12.42
C GLY A 378 11.51 21.62 -12.00
N PHE A 379 10.74 22.69 -12.20
CA PHE A 379 9.31 22.70 -11.91
C PHE A 379 8.52 21.80 -12.87
N VAL A 380 8.79 21.89 -14.17
CA VAL A 380 8.16 21.08 -15.22
C VAL A 380 8.41 19.59 -14.92
N ARG A 381 9.66 19.23 -14.59
CA ARG A 381 10.04 17.88 -14.21
C ARG A 381 9.26 17.38 -12.99
N ASP A 382 9.16 18.18 -11.93
CA ASP A 382 8.43 17.81 -10.71
C ASP A 382 6.91 17.66 -10.97
N LEU A 383 6.35 18.54 -11.80
CA LEU A 383 4.93 18.52 -12.14
C LEU A 383 4.59 17.33 -13.05
N CYS A 384 5.44 17.07 -14.06
CA CYS A 384 5.36 15.88 -14.89
C CYS A 384 5.44 14.61 -14.02
N ALA A 385 6.42 14.51 -13.13
CA ALA A 385 6.57 13.38 -12.21
C ALA A 385 5.31 13.15 -11.35
N LYS A 386 4.72 14.23 -10.81
CA LYS A 386 3.46 14.17 -10.06
C LYS A 386 2.30 13.64 -10.91
N PHE A 387 2.24 14.02 -12.19
CA PHE A 387 1.21 13.56 -13.11
C PHE A 387 1.39 12.10 -13.54
N VAL A 388 2.62 11.68 -13.85
CA VAL A 388 2.90 10.34 -14.38
C VAL A 388 3.01 9.27 -13.29
N SER A 389 3.44 9.63 -12.07
CA SER A 389 3.69 8.66 -11.00
C SER A 389 2.48 7.78 -10.66
N PRO A 390 1.23 8.31 -10.56
CA PRO A 390 0.05 7.47 -10.38
C PRO A 390 -0.21 6.50 -11.56
N LYS A 391 0.04 6.92 -12.81
CA LYS A 391 -0.14 6.06 -13.99
C LYS A 391 0.87 4.91 -13.98
N VAL A 392 2.14 5.24 -13.72
CA VAL A 392 3.22 4.25 -13.57
C VAL A 392 2.92 3.30 -12.42
N ARG A 393 2.50 3.82 -11.25
CA ARG A 393 2.12 3.02 -10.10
C ARG A 393 1.04 2.00 -10.43
N ARG A 394 -0.05 2.43 -11.09
CA ARG A 394 -1.13 1.53 -11.52
C ARG A 394 -0.58 0.41 -12.39
N SER A 395 0.27 0.74 -13.37
CA SER A 395 0.84 -0.23 -14.30
C SER A 395 1.77 -1.23 -13.60
N VAL A 396 2.63 -0.76 -12.68
CA VAL A 396 3.52 -1.61 -11.87
C VAL A 396 2.72 -2.55 -10.97
N VAL A 397 1.68 -2.05 -10.29
CA VAL A 397 0.81 -2.89 -9.45
C VAL A 397 0.10 -3.94 -10.29
N SER A 398 -0.41 -3.57 -11.47
CA SER A 398 -1.03 -4.52 -12.39
C SER A 398 -0.06 -5.63 -12.78
N GLU A 399 1.16 -5.29 -13.20
CA GLU A 399 2.17 -6.27 -13.62
C GLU A 399 2.58 -7.22 -12.49
N LEU A 400 2.88 -6.68 -11.31
CA LEU A 400 3.23 -7.50 -10.15
C LEU A 400 2.07 -8.39 -9.69
N SER A 401 0.84 -7.91 -9.81
CA SER A 401 -0.35 -8.70 -9.47
C SER A 401 -0.60 -9.82 -10.48
N THR A 402 -0.41 -9.58 -11.79
CA THR A 402 -0.53 -10.60 -12.83
C THR A 402 0.49 -11.72 -12.65
N LEU A 403 1.67 -11.40 -12.11
CA LEU A 403 2.72 -12.38 -11.77
C LEU A 403 2.53 -13.03 -10.39
N ASN A 404 1.41 -12.74 -9.71
CA ASN A 404 1.08 -13.22 -8.36
C ASN A 404 2.14 -12.88 -7.30
N ILE A 405 2.91 -11.79 -7.50
CA ILE A 405 3.96 -11.34 -6.57
C ILE A 405 3.34 -10.54 -5.40
N ILE A 406 2.33 -9.72 -5.71
CA ILE A 406 1.61 -8.88 -4.74
C ILE A 406 0.13 -9.20 -4.67
#